data_AF-A0A7S3DS92-F1
#
_entry.id   AF-A0A7S3DS92-F1
#
_cell.length_a   1.000
_cell.length_b   1.000
_cell.length_c   1.000
_cell.angle_alpha   90.00
_cell.angle_beta   90.00
_cell.angle_gamma   90.00
#
_symmetry.space_group_name_H-M   'P 1'
#
loop_
_entity.id
_entity.type
_entity.pdbx_description
1 polymer ?
#
loop_
_entity_poly.entity_id
_entity_poly.type
_entity_poly.pdbx_seq_one_letter_code
_entity_poly.pdbx_strand_id
1 'polypeptide(L)'
;MVRFILSSLALFRLSSAFAPASRSVRSFASQQLRASDDDFDGFSSKTAFMFPGQGAQFVGMCGDVVKDVPKAKELFDEASEILGYDLLETCLEGPKEKLDSTVISQPAIFVASMAAVEKLRQEAGQEAIDAATCAMGLSLGEYSALC
;
A
#
# COMPACT_ATOMS: atom_id res chain seq x y z
N MET A 1 -20.73 11.14 12.07
CA MET A 1 -22.06 10.58 11.72
C MET A 1 -22.79 11.57 10.81
N VAL A 2 -22.53 11.55 9.50
CA VAL A 2 -23.25 12.35 8.50
C VAL A 2 -23.40 11.51 7.23
N ARG A 3 -24.64 11.42 6.77
CA ARG A 3 -25.23 10.63 5.68
C ARG A 3 -25.53 11.59 4.53
N PHE A 4 -25.24 11.24 3.27
CA PHE A 4 -25.73 11.88 2.03
C PHE A 4 -25.10 11.12 0.83
N ILE A 5 -25.70 10.76 -0.31
CA ILE A 5 -27.02 10.91 -0.98
C ILE A 5 -27.18 9.67 -1.90
N LEU A 6 -28.39 9.09 -1.94
CA LEU A 6 -28.91 8.32 -3.07
C LEU A 6 -29.77 9.24 -3.95
N SER A 7 -29.69 9.10 -5.28
CA SER A 7 -30.84 9.10 -6.22
C SER A 7 -30.47 9.68 -7.58
N SER A 8 -30.63 8.89 -8.65
CA SER A 8 -31.53 9.25 -9.74
C SER A 8 -31.82 8.05 -10.64
N LEU A 9 -33.08 7.62 -10.61
CA LEU A 9 -33.75 6.79 -11.60
C LEU A 9 -33.85 7.54 -12.93
N ALA A 10 -33.66 6.84 -14.05
CA ALA A 10 -34.31 7.17 -15.31
C ALA A 10 -34.85 5.89 -15.94
N LEU A 11 -36.18 5.74 -15.91
CA LEU A 11 -36.92 4.77 -16.71
C LEU A 11 -36.95 5.24 -18.17
N PHE A 12 -36.61 4.35 -19.10
CA PHE A 12 -37.09 4.43 -20.48
C PHE A 12 -37.54 3.04 -20.92
N ARG A 13 -38.86 2.88 -21.16
CA ARG A 13 -39.45 1.73 -21.85
C ARG A 13 -39.67 2.12 -23.30
N LEU A 14 -39.23 1.27 -24.24
CA LEU A 14 -39.84 1.17 -25.57
C LEU A 14 -39.76 -0.27 -26.08
N SER A 15 -40.80 -0.62 -26.82
CA SER A 15 -41.25 -1.94 -27.25
C SER A 15 -40.53 -2.45 -28.50
N SER A 16 -40.21 -3.74 -28.55
CA SER A 16 -40.70 -4.72 -29.54
C SER A 16 -39.75 -5.92 -29.65
N ALA A 17 -40.34 -7.10 -29.78
CA ALA A 17 -39.69 -8.38 -29.66
C ALA A 17 -38.89 -8.76 -30.93
N PHE A 18 -37.67 -9.27 -30.73
CA PHE A 18 -36.95 -10.08 -31.68
C PHE A 18 -36.32 -11.25 -30.92
N ALA A 19 -36.75 -12.47 -31.19
CA ALA A 19 -36.23 -13.68 -30.55
C ALA A 19 -35.31 -14.43 -31.53
N PRO A 20 -34.00 -14.54 -31.24
CA PRO A 20 -33.15 -15.53 -31.87
C PRO A 20 -32.88 -16.72 -30.93
N ALA A 21 -32.62 -17.86 -31.55
CA ALA A 21 -32.56 -19.21 -30.99
C ALA A 21 -31.73 -19.37 -29.71
N SER A 22 -32.22 -20.21 -28.79
CA SER A 22 -31.54 -20.58 -27.55
C SER A 22 -30.25 -21.37 -27.84
N ARG A 23 -29.10 -20.68 -27.80
CA ARG A 23 -27.84 -21.33 -27.45
C ARG A 23 -27.78 -21.45 -25.94
N SER A 24 -27.68 -22.68 -25.44
CA SER A 24 -27.36 -22.94 -24.04
C SER A 24 -25.97 -22.38 -23.74
N VAL A 25 -25.93 -21.15 -23.24
CA VAL A 25 -24.76 -20.62 -22.55
C VAL A 25 -24.74 -21.37 -21.22
N ARG A 26 -23.71 -22.18 -20.99
CA ARG A 26 -23.46 -22.71 -19.64
C ARG A 26 -23.29 -21.50 -18.74
N SER A 27 -24.26 -21.28 -17.86
CA SER A 27 -24.10 -20.39 -16.72
C SER A 27 -22.93 -20.93 -15.91
N PHE A 28 -21.76 -20.32 -16.07
CA PHE A 28 -20.82 -20.31 -14.98
C PHE A 28 -21.51 -19.47 -13.91
N ALA A 29 -22.13 -20.15 -12.95
CA ALA A 29 -22.56 -19.51 -11.74
C ALA A 29 -21.36 -18.71 -11.24
N SER A 30 -21.48 -17.38 -11.24
CA SER A 30 -20.57 -16.54 -10.47
C SER A 30 -20.77 -16.98 -9.03
N GLN A 31 -19.95 -17.91 -8.56
CA GLN A 31 -19.75 -18.08 -7.13
C GLN A 31 -19.29 -16.72 -6.65
N GLN A 32 -20.23 -16.00 -6.06
CA GLN A 32 -19.97 -14.73 -5.45
C GLN A 32 -19.12 -15.07 -4.24
N LEU A 33 -17.79 -15.03 -4.39
CA LEU A 33 -16.82 -15.10 -3.31
C LEU A 33 -17.08 -13.90 -2.41
N ARG A 34 -18.04 -14.05 -1.51
CA ARG A 34 -18.26 -13.13 -0.41
C ARG A 34 -17.49 -13.73 0.75
N ALA A 35 -16.36 -13.10 1.08
CA ALA A 35 -15.78 -13.33 2.38
C ALA A 35 -16.82 -12.93 3.43
N SER A 36 -17.13 -13.82 4.36
CA SER A 36 -17.93 -13.49 5.54
C SER A 36 -17.02 -12.90 6.62
N ASP A 37 -17.55 -12.05 7.50
CA ASP A 37 -16.76 -11.50 8.61
C ASP A 37 -16.20 -12.62 9.51
N ASP A 38 -16.89 -13.77 9.54
CA ASP A 38 -16.53 -14.96 10.32
C ASP A 38 -15.43 -15.83 9.66
N ASP A 39 -15.05 -15.55 8.40
CA ASP A 39 -14.06 -16.36 7.66
C ASP A 39 -12.65 -16.29 8.30
N PHE A 40 -12.42 -15.33 9.21
CA PHE A 40 -11.16 -15.10 9.89
C PHE A 40 -11.21 -15.38 11.41
N ASP A 41 -12.30 -15.92 11.95
CA ASP A 41 -12.44 -16.19 13.39
C ASP A 41 -11.35 -17.11 13.96
N GLY A 42 -10.76 -17.97 13.11
CA GLY A 42 -9.62 -18.83 13.48
C GLY A 42 -8.23 -18.22 13.24
N PHE A 43 -8.14 -17.03 12.65
CA PHE A 43 -6.87 -16.39 12.32
C PHE A 43 -6.34 -15.60 13.52
N SER A 44 -5.10 -15.90 13.91
CA SER A 44 -4.37 -15.16 14.94
C SER A 44 -3.00 -14.80 14.40
N SER A 45 -2.72 -13.51 14.31
CA SER A 45 -1.40 -13.01 13.93
C SER A 45 -0.53 -12.80 15.17
N LYS A 46 0.63 -13.45 15.22
CA LYS A 46 1.62 -13.21 16.29
C LYS A 46 2.46 -11.96 16.01
N THR A 47 2.69 -11.66 14.74
CA THR A 47 3.50 -10.54 14.26
C THR A 47 2.82 -9.94 13.05
N ALA A 48 2.57 -8.63 13.09
CA ALA A 48 2.00 -7.89 11.98
C ALA A 48 2.89 -6.69 11.63
N PHE A 49 3.08 -6.44 10.34
CA PHE A 49 3.73 -5.23 9.87
C PHE A 49 2.70 -4.14 9.60
N MET A 50 2.98 -2.95 10.10
CA MET A 50 2.12 -1.78 9.94
C MET A 50 2.93 -0.66 9.31
N PHE A 51 2.54 -0.28 8.10
CA PHE A 51 3.25 0.73 7.32
C PHE A 51 2.52 2.08 7.36
N PRO A 52 3.21 3.17 7.68
CA PRO A 52 2.60 4.48 7.80
C PRO A 52 2.22 5.06 6.43
N GLY A 53 1.25 5.98 6.44
CA GLY A 53 0.86 6.77 5.28
C GLY A 53 1.45 8.18 5.28
N GLN A 54 0.93 9.02 4.39
CA GLN A 54 1.30 10.44 4.32
C GLN A 54 1.07 11.14 5.68
N GLY A 55 2.00 12.01 6.06
CA GLY A 55 2.04 12.73 7.35
C GLY A 55 3.06 12.16 8.33
N ALA A 56 3.60 10.96 8.08
CA ALA A 56 4.65 10.37 8.89
C ALA A 56 6.06 10.90 8.57
N GLN A 57 6.25 11.58 7.44
CA GLN A 57 7.55 12.11 7.03
C GLN A 57 8.00 13.28 7.93
N PHE A 58 9.30 13.35 8.20
CA PHE A 58 9.92 14.45 8.93
C PHE A 58 11.37 14.64 8.46
N VAL A 59 11.87 15.88 8.56
CA VAL A 59 13.26 16.18 8.20
C VAL A 59 14.21 15.50 9.18
N GLY A 60 15.22 14.82 8.65
CA GLY A 60 16.16 13.98 9.41
C GLY A 60 15.74 12.52 9.48
N MET A 61 14.60 12.12 8.89
CA MET A 61 14.22 10.71 8.80
C MET A 61 15.26 9.89 8.03
N CYS A 62 15.35 8.59 8.34
CA CYS A 62 16.22 7.62 7.68
C CYS A 62 17.74 7.79 7.89
N GLY A 63 18.20 8.88 8.52
CA GLY A 63 19.63 9.17 8.68
C GLY A 63 20.44 8.10 9.41
N ASP A 64 19.88 7.49 10.47
CA ASP A 64 20.57 6.42 11.18
C ASP A 64 20.49 5.10 10.41
N VAL A 65 19.33 4.82 9.82
CA VAL A 65 19.10 3.56 9.07
C VAL A 65 20.05 3.45 7.87
N VAL A 66 20.23 4.52 7.09
CA VAL A 66 21.12 4.46 5.91
C VAL A 66 22.61 4.42 6.26
N LYS A 67 23.00 4.84 7.47
CA LYS A 67 24.37 4.71 7.96
C LYS A 67 24.68 3.28 8.38
N ASP A 68 23.72 2.63 9.04
CA ASP A 68 23.92 1.33 9.66
C ASP A 68 23.57 0.15 8.74
N VAL A 69 22.75 0.38 7.71
CA VAL A 69 22.18 -0.66 6.85
C VAL A 69 22.53 -0.36 5.38
N PRO A 70 23.57 -1.01 4.80
CA PRO A 70 23.97 -0.78 3.42
C PRO A 70 22.83 -0.97 2.41
N LYS A 71 21.95 -1.96 2.62
CA LYS A 71 20.77 -2.16 1.76
C LYS A 71 19.77 -1.03 1.82
N ALA A 72 19.61 -0.37 2.97
CA ALA A 72 18.78 0.82 3.04
C ALA A 72 19.35 1.95 2.16
N LYS A 73 20.68 2.15 2.20
CA LYS A 73 21.31 3.15 1.32
C LYS A 73 21.12 2.81 -0.16
N GLU A 74 21.31 1.55 -0.56
CA GLU A 74 21.08 1.12 -1.94
C GLU A 74 19.64 1.40 -2.41
N LEU A 75 18.63 1.18 -1.56
CA LEU A 75 17.22 1.50 -1.89
C LEU A 75 17.01 2.99 -2.16
N PHE A 76 17.66 3.87 -1.39
CA PHE A 76 17.60 5.31 -1.61
C PHE A 76 18.34 5.75 -2.87
N ASP A 77 19.47 5.10 -3.18
CA ASP A 77 20.23 5.36 -4.40
C ASP A 77 19.41 4.95 -5.64
N GLU A 78 18.82 3.75 -5.65
CA GLU A 78 17.93 3.28 -6.72
C GLU A 78 16.71 4.19 -6.90
N ALA A 79 16.07 4.59 -5.80
CA ALA A 79 14.95 5.52 -5.85
C ALA A 79 15.36 6.86 -6.47
N SER A 80 16.54 7.38 -6.12
CA SER A 80 17.04 8.65 -6.65
C SER A 80 17.34 8.57 -8.15
N GLU A 81 17.86 7.43 -8.63
CA GLU A 81 18.03 7.17 -10.07
C GLU A 81 16.70 7.16 -10.84
N ILE A 82 15.67 6.52 -10.29
CA ILE A 82 14.33 6.43 -10.90
C ILE A 82 13.64 7.81 -10.89
N LEU A 83 13.75 8.55 -9.79
CA LEU A 83 13.05 9.81 -9.58
C LEU A 83 13.75 11.00 -10.24
N GLY A 84 15.06 10.89 -10.51
CA GLY A 84 15.87 11.96 -11.11
C GLY A 84 16.26 13.08 -10.14
N TYR A 85 16.17 12.83 -8.83
CA TYR A 85 16.61 13.75 -7.78
C TYR A 85 17.04 12.99 -6.53
N ASP A 86 17.86 13.60 -5.68
CA ASP A 86 18.31 12.98 -4.43
C ASP A 86 17.17 12.98 -3.39
N LEU A 87 16.53 11.82 -3.25
CA LEU A 87 15.44 11.63 -2.31
C LEU A 87 15.96 11.61 -0.87
N LEU A 88 17.15 11.04 -0.64
CA LEU A 88 17.75 10.90 0.68
C LEU A 88 18.15 12.27 1.23
N GLU A 89 18.81 13.11 0.44
CA GLU A 89 19.13 14.50 0.80
C GLU A 89 17.87 15.25 1.24
N THR A 90 16.78 15.13 0.49
CA THR A 90 15.51 15.78 0.84
C THR A 90 14.91 15.23 2.15
N CYS A 91 15.08 13.94 2.45
CA CYS A 91 14.65 13.34 3.71
C CYS A 91 15.50 13.83 4.90
N LEU A 92 16.81 13.98 4.71
CA LEU A 92 17.76 14.34 5.77
C LEU A 92 17.74 15.84 6.08
N GLU A 93 17.72 16.66 5.04
CA GLU A 93 18.00 18.10 5.12
C GLU A 93 16.76 18.96 4.83
N GLY A 94 15.75 18.40 4.16
CA GLY A 94 14.53 19.12 3.80
C GLY A 94 14.70 20.00 2.55
N PRO A 95 14.05 21.19 2.49
CA PRO A 95 13.23 21.82 3.52
C PRO A 95 11.92 21.06 3.78
N LYS A 96 11.32 21.28 4.96
CA LYS A 96 10.11 20.56 5.39
C LYS A 96 8.97 20.71 4.39
N GLU A 97 8.78 21.89 3.83
CA GLU A 97 7.70 22.19 2.89
C GLU A 97 7.83 21.36 1.60
N LYS A 98 9.06 21.13 1.13
CA LYS A 98 9.34 20.26 -0.01
C LYS A 98 9.02 18.81 0.34
N LEU A 99 9.50 18.35 1.50
CA LEU A 99 9.26 16.99 1.99
C LEU A 99 7.76 16.72 2.22
N ASP A 100 6.98 17.72 2.67
CA ASP A 100 5.54 17.62 2.88
C ASP A 100 4.72 17.58 1.58
N SER A 101 5.32 17.93 0.44
CA SER A 101 4.61 17.81 -0.84
C SER A 101 4.33 16.34 -1.16
N THR A 102 3.13 16.02 -1.62
CA THR A 102 2.71 14.63 -1.95
C THR A 102 3.60 13.95 -2.99
N VAL A 103 4.28 14.73 -3.84
CA VAL A 103 5.23 14.22 -4.85
C VAL A 103 6.51 13.69 -4.22
N ILE A 104 6.94 14.25 -3.09
CA ILE A 104 8.16 13.85 -2.38
C ILE A 104 7.85 12.94 -1.19
N SER A 105 6.85 13.28 -0.37
CA SER A 105 6.50 12.52 0.83
C SER A 105 6.13 11.06 0.53
N GLN A 106 5.37 10.79 -0.54
CA GLN A 106 4.98 9.42 -0.86
C GLN A 106 6.18 8.51 -1.20
N PRO A 107 7.07 8.85 -2.15
CA PRO A 107 8.26 8.04 -2.39
C PRO A 107 9.18 8.00 -1.16
N ALA A 108 9.31 9.11 -0.43
CA ALA A 108 10.11 9.14 0.80
C ALA A 108 9.61 8.11 1.84
N ILE A 109 8.31 8.09 2.12
CA ILE A 109 7.70 7.15 3.08
C ILE A 109 7.80 5.71 2.59
N PHE A 110 7.60 5.47 1.30
CA PHE A 110 7.71 4.14 0.73
C PHE A 110 9.14 3.58 0.88
N VAL A 111 10.14 4.33 0.43
CA VAL A 111 11.56 3.89 0.51
C VAL A 111 12.01 3.76 1.96
N ALA A 112 11.58 4.68 2.84
CA ALA A 112 11.84 4.58 4.27
C ALA A 112 11.24 3.32 4.92
N SER A 113 10.04 2.92 4.48
CA SER A 113 9.38 1.71 4.93
C SER A 113 10.17 0.45 4.52
N MET A 114 10.64 0.40 3.28
CA MET A 114 11.49 -0.70 2.80
C MET A 114 12.85 -0.72 3.50
N ALA A 115 13.45 0.44 3.74
CA ALA A 115 14.67 0.57 4.53
C ALA A 115 14.50 0.05 5.98
N ALA A 116 13.34 0.26 6.59
CA ALA A 116 13.03 -0.28 7.92
C ALA A 116 12.90 -1.81 7.90
N VAL A 117 12.34 -2.39 6.84
CA VAL A 117 12.30 -3.86 6.65
C VAL A 117 13.71 -4.42 6.51
N GLU A 118 14.58 -3.78 5.74
CA GLU A 118 15.98 -4.21 5.61
C GLU A 118 16.76 -4.06 6.92
N LYS A 119 16.47 -3.04 7.72
CA LYS A 119 17.01 -2.92 9.08
C LYS A 119 16.59 -4.11 9.95
N LEU A 120 15.30 -4.44 9.96
CA LEU A 120 14.79 -5.59 10.72
C LEU A 120 15.44 -6.89 10.23
N ARG A 121 15.61 -7.05 8.91
CA ARG A 121 16.28 -8.21 8.31
C ARG A 121 17.73 -8.32 8.77
N GLN A 122 18.45 -7.20 8.85
CA GLN A 122 19.83 -7.16 9.35
C GLN A 122 19.92 -7.50 10.85
N GLU A 123 18.99 -7.00 11.66
CA GLU A 123 19.01 -7.17 13.13
C GLU A 123 18.49 -8.53 13.60
N ALA A 124 17.47 -9.07 12.94
CA ALA A 124 16.71 -10.23 13.40
C ALA A 124 16.65 -11.39 12.40
N GLY A 125 17.24 -11.22 11.21
CA GLY A 125 17.28 -12.25 10.17
C GLY A 125 16.04 -12.31 9.29
N GLN A 126 16.09 -13.16 8.27
CA GLN A 126 14.98 -13.39 7.34
C GLN A 126 13.78 -14.03 8.05
N GLU A 127 14.01 -14.88 9.06
CA GLU A 127 12.92 -15.56 9.77
C GLU A 127 11.99 -14.57 10.49
N ALA A 128 12.51 -13.43 10.96
CA ALA A 128 11.70 -12.38 11.58
C ALA A 128 10.77 -11.69 10.58
N ILE A 129 11.18 -11.60 9.32
CA ILE A 129 10.35 -11.09 8.21
C ILE A 129 9.28 -12.12 7.86
N ASP A 130 9.69 -13.39 7.68
CA ASP A 130 8.80 -14.48 7.30
C ASP A 130 7.78 -14.84 8.40
N ALA A 131 8.07 -14.49 9.66
CA ALA A 131 7.17 -14.66 10.78
C ALA A 131 5.95 -13.71 10.75
N ALA A 132 6.01 -12.62 9.97
CA ALA A 132 4.88 -11.73 9.81
C ALA A 132 3.76 -12.43 9.03
N THR A 133 2.67 -12.75 9.72
CA THR A 133 1.49 -13.40 9.11
C THR A 133 0.47 -12.40 8.57
N CYS A 134 0.69 -11.10 8.81
CA CYS A 134 -0.15 -10.02 8.35
C CYS A 134 0.71 -8.79 8.05
N ALA A 135 0.40 -8.10 6.95
CA ALA A 135 0.92 -6.77 6.66
C ALA A 135 -0.26 -5.87 6.34
N MET A 136 -0.21 -4.64 6.84
CA MET A 136 -1.24 -3.64 6.63
C MET A 136 -0.60 -2.27 6.52
N GLY A 137 -1.27 -1.35 5.83
CA GLY A 137 -0.77 0.00 5.70
C GLY A 137 -1.88 1.01 5.51
N LEU A 138 -1.59 2.26 5.87
CA LEU A 138 -2.54 3.36 5.77
C LEU A 138 -2.31 4.12 4.47
N SER A 139 -3.29 4.11 3.55
CA SER A 139 -3.23 4.86 2.28
C SER A 139 -1.96 4.48 1.48
N LEU A 140 -0.98 5.37 1.33
CA LEU A 140 0.31 5.04 0.70
C LEU A 140 0.99 3.83 1.36
N GLY A 141 0.85 3.67 2.68
CA GLY A 141 1.42 2.53 3.40
C GLY A 141 0.88 1.18 2.91
N GLU A 142 -0.29 1.12 2.29
CA GLU A 142 -0.83 -0.12 1.69
C GLU A 142 0.11 -0.65 0.60
N TYR A 143 0.70 0.23 -0.21
CA TYR A 143 1.70 -0.17 -1.21
C TYR A 143 2.96 -0.73 -0.54
N SER A 144 3.39 -0.14 0.58
CA SER A 144 4.53 -0.67 1.35
C SER A 144 4.21 -2.02 1.98
N ALA A 145 2.95 -2.27 2.34
CA ALA A 145 2.53 -3.56 2.90
C ALA A 145 2.46 -4.68 1.85
N LEU A 146 2.30 -4.33 0.57
CA LEU A 146 2.20 -5.28 -0.54
C LEU A 146 3.57 -5.69 -1.12
N CYS A 147 4.61 -4.89 -0.88
CA CYS A 147 5.97 -5.13 -1.36
C CYS A 147 6.81 -5.89 -0.33
#